data_AF-A0A936IS47-F1
#
_entry.id   AF-A0A936IS47-F1
#
_cell.length_a   1.000
_cell.length_b   1.000
_cell.length_c   1.000
_cell.angle_alpha   90.00
_cell.angle_beta   90.00
_cell.angle_gamma   90.00
#
_symmetry.space_group_name_H-M   'P 1'
#
loop_
_entity.id
_entity.type
_entity.pdbx_description
1 polymer ?
#
loop_
_entity_poly.entity_id
_entity_poly.type
_entity_poly.pdbx_seq_one_letter_code
_entity_poly.pdbx_strand_id
1 'polypeptide(L)'
;MNYAFGVEFVEVDPLGLGADRIEYGDEQLRERLRRELSADPARYRGLHGSAILSRYPIRRARVLRLKACYDWYGEERTAIARIEEACRWTAERVFIERVSRELRHGNRMALIAEVAVPESPTGQVTVVAAHLENKCNPACRREQMEQILTAIQEVEDPVILGGDLNTTGASGAPTSVEREISKRIGDADFWALNALRWFTPLVLPRALMFPANYFKNYQDPTARHVPVFATNREAALFRMIERFRFADGHAFDFRGSFGRTANRQRTLGNSNERGPKGFKPTFTFRRDYGGLVGRFKLDWFLIKPLVDDPREPDGSEWFAPHFPVTMSEINGVLPSGLSDHAPITVDLPLVEMRDLGAPPLLSR
;
A
#
# COMPACT_ATOMS: atom_id res chain seq x y z
N MET A 1 16.77 -20.34 -7.65
CA MET A 1 15.81 -19.34 -7.14
C MET A 1 14.92 -18.94 -8.30
N ASN A 2 13.61 -19.09 -8.17
CA ASN A 2 12.64 -18.78 -9.23
C ASN A 2 12.12 -17.36 -9.03
N TYR A 3 11.86 -16.64 -10.11
CA TYR A 3 11.24 -15.32 -10.02
C TYR A 3 10.35 -15.03 -11.23
N ALA A 4 9.37 -14.16 -11.02
CA ALA A 4 8.58 -13.53 -12.06
C ALA A 4 8.60 -12.02 -11.82
N PHE A 5 8.75 -11.24 -12.88
CA PHE A 5 8.70 -9.77 -12.82
C PHE A 5 7.66 -9.27 -13.82
N GLY A 6 6.68 -8.52 -13.31
CA GLY A 6 5.68 -7.85 -14.14
C GLY A 6 6.04 -6.38 -14.28
N VAL A 7 6.15 -5.88 -15.51
CA VAL A 7 6.36 -4.44 -15.77
C VAL A 7 5.02 -3.72 -15.64
N GLU A 8 4.90 -2.83 -14.68
CA GLU A 8 3.76 -1.94 -14.50
C GLU A 8 3.86 -0.70 -15.40
N PHE A 9 5.00 -0.02 -15.30
CA PHE A 9 5.29 1.21 -16.04
C PHE A 9 6.64 1.14 -16.75
N VAL A 10 6.73 1.89 -17.84
CA VAL A 10 7.97 2.34 -18.44
C VAL A 10 8.12 3.83 -18.15
N GLU A 11 9.12 4.20 -17.36
CA GLU A 11 9.53 5.57 -17.14
C GLU A 11 10.10 6.12 -18.45
N VAL A 12 9.50 7.21 -18.93
CA VAL A 12 9.89 7.89 -20.18
C VAL A 12 10.35 9.31 -19.92
N ASP A 13 10.82 9.55 -18.70
CA ASP A 13 11.22 10.87 -18.26
C ASP A 13 12.56 11.31 -18.91
N PRO A 14 12.61 12.42 -19.68
CA PRO A 14 13.82 12.80 -20.42
C PRO A 14 15.09 13.02 -19.58
N LEU A 15 14.98 13.56 -18.36
CA LEU A 15 16.12 13.70 -17.43
C LEU A 15 16.59 12.32 -16.93
N GLY A 16 15.67 11.42 -16.58
CA GLY A 16 16.01 10.04 -16.16
C GLY A 16 16.66 9.22 -17.28
N LEU A 17 16.27 9.49 -18.52
CA LEU A 17 16.86 8.90 -19.74
C LEU A 17 18.15 9.60 -20.20
N GLY A 18 18.55 10.70 -19.56
CA GLY A 18 19.71 11.51 -19.97
C GLY A 18 19.52 12.25 -21.30
N ALA A 19 18.30 12.32 -21.82
CA ALA A 19 17.94 13.05 -23.04
C ALA A 19 17.83 14.57 -22.81
N ASP A 20 17.45 14.97 -21.60
CA ASP A 20 17.43 16.38 -21.17
C ASP A 20 18.53 16.67 -20.14
N ARG A 21 18.89 17.95 -20.00
CA ARG A 21 19.86 18.44 -19.00
C ARG A 21 19.22 19.41 -18.03
N ILE A 22 19.75 19.42 -16.81
CA ILE A 22 19.34 20.39 -15.79
C ILE A 22 20.03 21.73 -16.07
N GLU A 23 19.26 22.70 -16.53
CA GLU A 23 19.74 24.05 -16.90
C GLU A 23 19.41 25.13 -15.86
N TYR A 24 18.78 24.77 -14.75
CA TYR A 24 18.34 25.70 -13.70
C TYR A 24 19.10 25.49 -12.38
N GLY A 25 19.15 26.53 -11.55
CA GLY A 25 19.90 26.52 -10.28
C GLY A 25 21.37 26.92 -10.43
N ASP A 26 22.04 27.11 -9.28
CA ASP A 26 23.48 27.35 -9.21
C ASP A 26 24.28 26.07 -9.53
N GLU A 27 25.60 26.22 -9.68
CA GLU A 27 26.48 25.12 -10.06
C GLU A 27 26.53 23.99 -9.02
N GLN A 28 26.44 24.32 -7.73
CA GLN A 28 26.43 23.34 -6.65
C GLN A 28 25.17 22.48 -6.70
N LEU A 29 24.01 23.10 -6.87
CA LEU A 29 22.73 22.41 -7.02
C LEU A 29 22.77 21.52 -8.25
N ARG A 30 23.19 22.04 -9.42
CA ARG A 30 23.29 21.24 -10.66
C ARG A 30 24.18 20.02 -10.50
N GLU A 31 25.34 20.18 -9.87
CA GLU A 31 26.29 19.08 -9.67
C GLU A 31 25.74 18.03 -8.71
N ARG A 32 25.12 18.46 -7.60
CA ARG A 32 24.43 17.56 -6.68
C ARG A 32 23.35 16.75 -7.40
N LEU A 33 22.55 17.41 -8.22
CA LEU A 33 21.44 16.77 -8.92
C LEU A 33 21.91 15.85 -10.04
N ARG A 34 22.97 16.21 -10.76
CA ARG A 34 23.62 15.27 -11.68
C ARG A 34 24.02 14.01 -10.95
N ARG A 35 24.61 14.11 -9.75
CA ARG A 35 24.96 12.91 -8.97
C ARG A 35 23.73 12.14 -8.50
N GLU A 36 22.69 12.82 -8.02
CA GLU A 36 21.48 12.17 -7.48
C GLU A 36 20.58 11.56 -8.56
N LEU A 37 20.54 12.15 -9.77
CA LEU A 37 19.65 11.73 -10.86
C LEU A 37 20.37 11.04 -12.03
N SER A 38 21.71 11.04 -12.05
CA SER A 38 22.44 10.31 -13.10
C SER A 38 22.20 8.81 -12.96
N ALA A 39 21.46 8.27 -13.91
CA ALA A 39 21.38 6.84 -14.11
C ALA A 39 22.45 6.42 -15.13
N ASP A 40 23.11 5.29 -14.89
CA ASP A 40 24.00 4.68 -15.87
C ASP A 40 23.17 4.25 -17.09
N PRO A 41 23.34 4.86 -18.28
CA PRO A 41 22.53 4.55 -19.45
C PRO A 41 22.65 3.10 -19.93
N ALA A 42 23.76 2.42 -19.62
CA ALA A 42 23.95 1.02 -19.96
C ALA A 42 23.12 0.08 -19.07
N ARG A 43 22.74 0.54 -17.88
CA ARG A 43 22.03 -0.24 -16.85
C ARG A 43 20.59 0.18 -16.66
N TYR A 44 20.27 1.45 -16.88
CA TYR A 44 18.94 1.99 -16.67
C TYR A 44 17.98 1.51 -17.76
N ARG A 45 16.88 0.87 -17.33
CA ARG A 45 15.83 0.37 -18.23
C ARG A 45 14.48 1.07 -18.04
N GLY A 46 14.36 1.93 -17.03
CA GLY A 46 13.11 2.62 -16.71
C GLY A 46 11.92 1.69 -16.42
N LEU A 47 12.15 0.43 -16.05
CA LEU A 47 11.07 -0.52 -15.80
C LEU A 47 10.67 -0.49 -14.33
N HIS A 48 9.42 -0.13 -14.06
CA HIS A 48 8.82 -0.19 -12.72
C HIS A 48 7.82 -1.35 -12.70
N GLY A 49 7.69 -2.02 -11.56
CA GLY A 49 6.83 -3.19 -11.48
C GLY A 49 6.92 -3.94 -10.17
N SER A 50 6.36 -5.15 -10.17
CA SER A 50 6.33 -6.05 -9.01
C SER A 50 7.04 -7.35 -9.36
N ALA A 51 7.73 -7.91 -8.36
CA ALA A 51 8.39 -9.18 -8.46
C ALA A 51 7.80 -10.19 -7.49
N ILE A 52 7.66 -11.44 -7.92
CA ILE A 52 7.45 -12.60 -7.04
C ILE A 52 8.72 -13.42 -7.08
N LEU A 53 9.29 -13.70 -5.91
CA LEU A 53 10.46 -14.55 -5.75
C LEU A 53 10.07 -15.78 -4.96
N SER A 54 10.48 -16.97 -5.41
CA SER A 54 10.13 -18.23 -4.77
C SER A 54 11.29 -19.21 -4.74
N ARG A 55 11.40 -19.93 -3.61
CA ARG A 55 12.25 -21.12 -3.51
C ARG A 55 11.65 -22.31 -4.28
N TYR A 56 10.33 -22.34 -4.39
CA TYR A 56 9.57 -23.34 -5.12
C TYR A 56 9.44 -22.97 -6.62
N PRO A 57 9.23 -23.93 -7.53
CA PRO A 57 9.02 -23.66 -8.95
C PRO A 57 7.78 -22.78 -9.21
N ILE A 58 7.95 -21.74 -10.02
CA ILE A 58 6.84 -20.96 -10.58
C ILE A 58 6.41 -21.67 -11.87
N ARG A 59 5.18 -22.20 -11.89
CA ARG A 59 4.64 -22.97 -13.03
C ARG A 59 4.07 -22.06 -14.11
N ARG A 60 3.38 -21.01 -13.68
CA ARG A 60 2.78 -20.00 -14.54
C ARG A 60 2.88 -18.64 -13.89
N ALA A 61 3.08 -17.61 -14.70
CA ALA A 61 2.97 -16.23 -14.26
C ALA A 61 2.25 -15.41 -15.32
N ARG A 62 1.41 -14.45 -14.90
CA ARG A 62 0.72 -13.52 -15.79
C ARG A 62 0.55 -12.16 -15.12
N VAL A 63 0.52 -11.12 -15.93
CA VAL A 63 0.16 -9.76 -15.50
C VAL A 63 -1.31 -9.53 -15.77
N LEU A 64 -2.05 -9.10 -14.76
CA LEU A 64 -3.39 -8.51 -14.89
C LEU A 64 -3.24 -6.99 -14.90
N ARG A 65 -3.55 -6.37 -16.05
CA ARG A 65 -3.62 -4.90 -16.13
C ARG A 65 -4.90 -4.41 -15.48
N LEU A 66 -4.77 -3.48 -14.54
CA LEU A 66 -5.90 -2.90 -13.83
C LEU A 66 -6.43 -1.71 -14.62
N LYS A 67 -7.66 -1.31 -14.29
CA LYS A 67 -8.29 -0.09 -14.81
C LYS A 67 -7.35 1.10 -14.59
N ALA A 68 -7.10 1.84 -15.66
CA ALA A 68 -6.40 3.12 -15.60
C ALA A 68 -7.25 4.10 -14.78
N CYS A 69 -6.74 4.48 -13.61
CA CYS A 69 -7.39 5.42 -12.70
C CYS A 69 -6.73 6.81 -12.76
N TYR A 70 -5.58 6.93 -13.42
CA TYR A 70 -4.80 8.16 -13.61
C TYR A 70 -3.95 8.04 -14.88
N ASP A 71 -3.87 9.09 -15.69
CA ASP A 71 -2.97 9.12 -16.85
C ASP A 71 -1.57 9.63 -16.45
N TRP A 72 -0.71 8.69 -16.09
CA TRP A 72 0.67 8.91 -15.67
C TRP A 72 1.56 9.63 -16.69
N TYR A 73 1.14 9.72 -17.95
CA TYR A 73 1.88 10.49 -18.95
C TYR A 73 1.19 11.83 -19.22
N GLY A 74 -0.09 11.81 -19.61
CA GLY A 74 -0.82 13.01 -20.02
C GLY A 74 -1.14 13.97 -18.88
N GLU A 75 -1.56 13.48 -17.72
CA GLU A 75 -1.87 14.33 -16.56
C GLU A 75 -0.58 14.89 -15.95
N GLU A 76 0.47 14.09 -15.82
CA GLU A 76 1.79 14.56 -15.36
C GLU A 76 2.36 15.63 -16.29
N ARG A 77 2.33 15.40 -17.62
CA ARG A 77 2.80 16.38 -18.61
C ARG A 77 2.01 17.70 -18.54
N THR A 78 0.70 17.63 -18.30
CA THR A 78 -0.16 18.81 -18.19
C THR A 78 0.08 19.57 -16.88
N ALA A 79 0.27 18.84 -15.77
CA ALA A 79 0.61 19.43 -14.48
C ALA A 79 1.93 20.23 -14.58
N ILE A 80 2.91 19.69 -15.30
CA ILE A 80 4.18 20.36 -15.59
C ILE A 80 3.96 21.67 -16.35
N ALA A 81 3.25 21.63 -17.49
CA ALA A 81 3.01 22.82 -18.31
C ALA A 81 2.34 23.97 -17.52
N ARG A 82 1.38 23.63 -16.65
CA ARG A 82 0.72 24.62 -15.79
C ARG A 82 1.66 25.24 -14.77
N ILE A 83 2.61 24.48 -14.21
CA ILE A 83 3.62 25.01 -13.30
C ILE A 83 4.58 25.93 -14.07
N GLU A 84 5.03 25.52 -15.25
CA GLU A 84 5.92 26.34 -16.08
C GLU A 84 5.26 27.66 -16.52
N GLU A 85 3.98 27.64 -16.89
CA GLU A 85 3.20 28.85 -17.21
C GLU A 85 2.92 29.73 -15.98
N ALA A 86 2.75 29.14 -14.80
CA ALA A 86 2.37 29.87 -13.59
C ALA A 86 3.52 30.61 -12.88
N CYS A 87 4.79 30.50 -13.33
CA CYS A 87 5.91 30.87 -12.46
C CYS A 87 6.68 32.18 -12.70
N ARG A 88 6.30 33.21 -11.90
CA ARG A 88 7.20 34.10 -11.15
C ARG A 88 7.58 33.49 -9.78
N TRP A 89 8.15 32.28 -9.73
CA TRP A 89 8.56 31.64 -8.46
C TRP A 89 10.08 31.37 -8.44
N THR A 90 10.63 31.11 -7.25
CA THR A 90 12.06 30.79 -7.11
C THR A 90 12.40 29.52 -7.89
N ALA A 91 13.52 29.57 -8.63
CA ALA A 91 13.98 28.48 -9.49
C ALA A 91 14.03 27.14 -8.77
N GLU A 92 14.38 27.14 -7.47
CA GLU A 92 14.48 25.94 -6.63
C GLU A 92 13.15 25.19 -6.46
N ARG A 93 12.01 25.89 -6.34
CA ARG A 93 10.69 25.25 -6.12
C ARG A 93 10.11 24.64 -7.39
N VAL A 94 10.15 25.39 -8.49
CA VAL A 94 9.78 24.88 -9.82
C VAL A 94 10.63 23.65 -10.17
N PHE A 95 11.88 23.67 -9.73
CA PHE A 95 12.83 22.60 -9.97
C PHE A 95 12.60 21.33 -9.13
N ILE A 96 12.28 21.43 -7.82
CA ILE A 96 11.92 20.26 -7.00
C ILE A 96 10.67 19.55 -7.55
N GLU A 97 9.68 20.30 -8.04
CA GLU A 97 8.50 19.74 -8.71
C GLU A 97 8.89 19.02 -10.00
N ARG A 98 9.80 19.60 -10.80
CA ARG A 98 10.32 18.98 -12.04
C ARG A 98 11.21 17.76 -11.77
N VAL A 99 11.80 17.60 -10.59
CA VAL A 99 12.52 16.39 -10.18
C VAL A 99 11.58 15.33 -9.57
N SER A 100 10.42 15.76 -9.05
CA SER A 100 9.40 14.86 -8.49
C SER A 100 8.46 14.27 -9.57
N ARG A 101 8.80 14.44 -10.85
CA ARG A 101 8.00 13.98 -11.98
C ARG A 101 8.06 12.47 -12.13
N GLU A 102 6.93 11.87 -12.48
CA GLU A 102 6.81 10.43 -12.72
C GLU A 102 6.21 10.22 -14.12
N LEU A 103 6.90 10.68 -15.16
CA LEU A 103 6.44 10.55 -16.55
C LEU A 103 6.54 9.08 -16.98
N ARG A 104 5.39 8.40 -16.98
CA ARG A 104 5.34 6.95 -17.18
C ARG A 104 4.27 6.57 -18.19
N HIS A 105 4.60 5.61 -19.05
CA HIS A 105 3.62 4.88 -19.83
C HIS A 105 3.30 3.54 -19.17
N GLY A 106 2.02 3.23 -19.04
CA GLY A 106 1.53 2.02 -18.41
C GLY A 106 0.43 2.33 -17.42
N ASN A 107 0.05 1.31 -16.66
CA ASN A 107 -0.97 1.39 -15.63
C ASN A 107 -0.66 0.34 -14.57
N ARG A 108 -1.18 0.60 -13.36
CA ARG A 108 -1.18 -0.32 -12.23
C ARG A 108 -1.57 -1.74 -12.61
N MET A 109 -0.93 -2.72 -11.97
CA MET A 109 -1.12 -4.13 -12.31
C MET A 109 -1.11 -5.05 -11.09
N ALA A 110 -1.58 -6.27 -11.29
CA ALA A 110 -1.34 -7.38 -10.37
C ALA A 110 -0.55 -8.47 -11.10
N LEU A 111 0.57 -8.90 -10.53
CA LEU A 111 1.33 -10.06 -11.00
C LEU A 111 0.79 -11.30 -10.29
N ILE A 112 0.28 -12.26 -11.06
CA ILE A 112 -0.30 -13.50 -10.54
C ILE A 112 0.61 -14.65 -10.95
N ALA A 113 1.04 -15.46 -9.97
CA ALA A 113 1.90 -16.61 -10.19
C ALA A 113 1.36 -17.86 -9.50
N GLU A 114 1.35 -18.97 -10.23
CA GLU A 114 1.07 -20.31 -9.69
C GLU A 114 2.40 -20.93 -9.26
N VAL A 115 2.53 -21.23 -7.97
CA VAL A 115 3.76 -21.73 -7.36
C VAL A 115 3.51 -23.15 -6.85
N ALA A 116 4.33 -24.11 -7.30
CA ALA A 116 4.20 -25.51 -6.88
C ALA A 116 4.83 -25.70 -5.50
N VAL A 117 3.98 -25.73 -4.46
CA VAL A 117 4.38 -25.92 -3.06
C VAL A 117 3.80 -27.26 -2.60
N PRO A 118 4.51 -28.40 -2.76
CA PRO A 118 3.95 -29.73 -2.53
C PRO A 118 3.36 -29.93 -1.14
N GLU A 119 3.89 -29.23 -0.15
CA GLU A 119 3.43 -29.30 1.22
C GLU A 119 2.11 -28.55 1.43
N SER A 120 1.80 -27.53 0.64
CA SER A 120 0.57 -26.74 0.77
C SER A 120 -0.70 -27.60 0.57
N PRO A 121 -1.87 -27.12 1.03
CA PRO A 121 -3.12 -27.89 0.96
C PRO A 121 -3.47 -28.58 -0.35
N THR A 122 -3.16 -27.95 -1.48
CA THR A 122 -3.45 -28.50 -2.82
C THR A 122 -2.18 -28.84 -3.59
N GLY A 123 -1.01 -28.78 -2.95
CA GLY A 123 0.30 -28.90 -3.63
C GLY A 123 0.67 -27.68 -4.49
N GLN A 124 -0.15 -26.63 -4.48
CA GLN A 124 0.02 -25.40 -5.23
C GLN A 124 -0.46 -24.20 -4.43
N VAL A 125 0.14 -23.03 -4.68
CA VAL A 125 -0.26 -21.74 -4.11
C VAL A 125 -0.35 -20.73 -5.22
N THR A 126 -1.43 -19.97 -5.28
CA THR A 126 -1.53 -18.78 -6.13
C THR A 126 -1.04 -17.56 -5.37
N VAL A 127 0.00 -16.90 -5.88
CA VAL A 127 0.56 -15.68 -5.32
C VAL A 127 0.18 -14.50 -6.21
N VAL A 128 -0.43 -13.47 -5.63
CA VAL A 128 -0.88 -12.25 -6.28
C VAL A 128 -0.14 -11.06 -5.66
N ALA A 129 0.83 -10.51 -6.39
CA ALA A 129 1.49 -9.26 -6.04
C ALA A 129 0.71 -8.09 -6.67
N ALA A 130 -0.06 -7.37 -5.86
CA ALA A 130 -0.93 -6.28 -6.28
C ALA A 130 -0.31 -4.91 -5.98
N HIS A 131 -0.47 -3.96 -6.90
CA HIS A 131 -0.16 -2.56 -6.66
C HIS A 131 -1.34 -1.72 -7.15
N LEU A 132 -2.10 -1.10 -6.22
CA LEU A 132 -3.26 -0.27 -6.56
C LEU A 132 -2.86 1.19 -6.77
N GLU A 133 -3.73 1.95 -7.45
CA GLU A 133 -3.45 3.33 -7.81
C GLU A 133 -3.43 4.28 -6.59
N ASN A 134 -2.33 5.03 -6.46
CA ASN A 134 -2.16 6.08 -5.46
C ASN A 134 -2.79 7.40 -5.90
N LYS A 135 -2.78 7.72 -7.20
CA LYS A 135 -3.33 8.96 -7.78
C LYS A 135 -4.82 8.87 -8.09
N CYS A 136 -5.58 8.14 -7.27
CA CYS A 136 -7.02 8.00 -7.45
C CYS A 136 -7.80 7.99 -6.12
N ASN A 137 -9.12 8.14 -6.22
CA ASN A 137 -9.99 8.07 -5.05
C ASN A 137 -10.20 6.61 -4.58
N PRO A 138 -10.70 6.39 -3.34
CA PRO A 138 -10.96 5.05 -2.81
C PRO A 138 -11.92 4.20 -3.66
N ALA A 139 -12.83 4.81 -4.42
CA ALA A 139 -13.76 4.07 -5.27
C ALA A 139 -13.04 3.42 -6.47
N CYS A 140 -12.05 4.10 -7.05
CA CYS A 140 -11.26 3.54 -8.14
C CYS A 140 -10.37 2.39 -7.66
N ARG A 141 -9.72 2.53 -6.48
CA ARG A 141 -9.01 1.40 -5.84
C ARG A 141 -9.91 0.19 -5.60
N ARG A 142 -11.15 0.42 -5.17
CA ARG A 142 -12.14 -0.65 -5.00
C ARG A 142 -12.45 -1.35 -6.33
N GLU A 143 -12.65 -0.61 -7.41
CA GLU A 143 -12.87 -1.19 -8.75
C GLU A 143 -11.64 -1.99 -9.23
N GLN A 144 -10.42 -1.49 -8.97
CA GLN A 144 -9.20 -2.24 -9.28
C GLN A 144 -9.10 -3.54 -8.46
N MET A 145 -9.42 -3.50 -7.16
CA MET A 145 -9.48 -4.70 -6.32
C MET A 145 -10.57 -5.67 -6.82
N GLU A 146 -11.72 -5.17 -7.24
CA GLU A 146 -12.80 -5.98 -7.82
C GLU A 146 -12.33 -6.73 -9.08
N GLN A 147 -11.52 -6.10 -9.94
CA GLN A 147 -10.89 -6.78 -11.08
C GLN A 147 -9.94 -7.89 -10.65
N ILE A 148 -9.14 -7.67 -9.59
CA ILE A 148 -8.25 -8.71 -9.04
C ILE A 148 -9.07 -9.87 -8.51
N LEU A 149 -10.07 -9.60 -7.67
CA LEU A 149 -10.94 -10.62 -7.06
C LEU A 149 -11.67 -11.44 -8.14
N THR A 150 -12.22 -10.79 -9.15
CA THR A 150 -12.85 -11.48 -10.30
C THR A 150 -11.86 -12.37 -11.03
N ALA A 151 -10.63 -11.90 -11.24
CA ALA A 151 -9.60 -12.65 -11.96
C ALA A 151 -9.03 -13.86 -11.19
N ILE A 152 -9.32 -13.98 -9.89
CA ILE A 152 -8.91 -15.10 -9.04
C ILE A 152 -10.09 -15.87 -8.45
N GLN A 153 -11.33 -15.56 -8.83
CA GLN A 153 -12.52 -16.15 -8.25
C GLN A 153 -12.57 -17.68 -8.39
N GLU A 154 -12.15 -18.19 -9.55
CA GLU A 154 -12.10 -19.61 -9.87
C GLU A 154 -10.85 -20.33 -9.32
N VAL A 155 -10.02 -19.66 -8.53
CA VAL A 155 -8.83 -20.28 -7.95
C VAL A 155 -9.26 -21.13 -6.74
N GLU A 156 -9.11 -22.44 -6.86
CA GLU A 156 -9.37 -23.42 -5.79
C GLU A 156 -8.19 -23.52 -4.80
N ASP A 157 -6.96 -23.31 -5.29
CA ASP A 157 -5.75 -23.33 -4.47
C ASP A 157 -5.76 -22.27 -3.35
N PRO A 158 -4.95 -22.46 -2.29
CA PRO A 158 -4.61 -21.39 -1.37
C PRO A 158 -4.07 -20.15 -2.10
N VAL A 159 -4.47 -18.96 -1.63
CA VAL A 159 -4.10 -17.68 -2.25
C VAL A 159 -3.34 -16.82 -1.26
N ILE A 160 -2.23 -16.25 -1.73
CA ILE A 160 -1.54 -15.14 -1.07
C ILE A 160 -1.76 -13.91 -1.95
N LEU A 161 -2.60 -12.97 -1.54
CA LEU A 161 -2.69 -11.66 -2.18
C LEU A 161 -1.98 -10.64 -1.29
N GLY A 162 -0.94 -10.00 -1.81
CA GLY A 162 -0.28 -8.93 -1.07
C GLY A 162 0.38 -7.87 -1.93
N GLY A 163 0.79 -6.79 -1.28
CA GLY A 163 1.43 -5.64 -1.91
C GLY A 163 0.80 -4.30 -1.49
N ASP A 164 1.17 -3.24 -2.19
CA ASP A 164 0.76 -1.87 -1.89
C ASP A 164 -0.65 -1.59 -2.43
N LEU A 165 -1.63 -1.51 -1.52
CA LEU A 165 -3.01 -1.19 -1.86
C LEU A 165 -3.28 0.32 -1.88
N ASN A 166 -2.29 1.15 -1.55
CA ASN A 166 -2.40 2.61 -1.51
C ASN A 166 -3.62 3.12 -0.74
N THR A 167 -3.97 2.46 0.37
CA THR A 167 -5.13 2.75 1.22
C THR A 167 -4.95 4.02 2.05
N THR A 168 -4.71 5.13 1.37
CA THR A 168 -4.47 6.46 1.95
C THR A 168 -5.76 7.22 2.24
N GLY A 169 -6.94 6.72 1.85
CA GLY A 169 -8.22 7.41 2.08
C GLY A 169 -8.51 8.60 1.16
N ALA A 170 -7.54 9.02 0.35
CA ALA A 170 -7.65 10.12 -0.60
C ALA A 170 -6.90 9.81 -1.91
N SER A 171 -6.95 10.73 -2.88
CA SER A 171 -6.11 10.67 -4.07
C SER A 171 -4.80 11.42 -3.85
N GLY A 172 -3.69 10.80 -4.23
CA GLY A 172 -2.36 11.41 -4.29
C GLY A 172 -2.05 12.09 -5.63
N ALA A 173 -3.03 12.28 -6.52
CA ALA A 173 -2.82 12.98 -7.79
C ALA A 173 -2.30 14.40 -7.51
N PRO A 174 -1.36 14.91 -8.34
CA PRO A 174 -0.84 16.27 -8.19
C PRO A 174 -2.00 17.25 -8.20
N THR A 175 -2.30 17.79 -7.02
CA THR A 175 -3.01 19.06 -6.95
C THR A 175 -1.96 20.13 -6.79
N SER A 176 -2.17 21.33 -7.35
CA SER A 176 -1.16 22.42 -7.35
C SER A 176 -0.46 22.51 -5.98
N VAL A 177 0.81 22.88 -5.93
CA VAL A 177 1.54 23.07 -4.66
C VAL A 177 0.71 23.86 -3.64
N GLU A 178 -0.06 24.84 -4.08
CA GLU A 178 -1.02 25.59 -3.27
C GLU A 178 -2.23 24.75 -2.78
N ARG A 179 -2.76 23.81 -3.57
CA ARG A 179 -3.77 22.81 -3.16
C ARG A 179 -3.21 21.68 -2.31
N GLU A 180 -1.96 21.28 -2.49
CA GLU A 180 -1.35 20.20 -1.72
C GLU A 180 -0.85 20.74 -0.36
N ILE A 181 -0.26 21.93 -0.37
CA ILE A 181 0.02 22.72 0.83
C ILE A 181 -1.29 23.16 1.48
N SER A 182 -2.32 23.59 0.76
CA SER A 182 -3.63 23.84 1.41
C SER A 182 -4.36 22.57 1.80
N LYS A 183 -4.22 21.40 1.17
CA LYS A 183 -4.77 20.14 1.71
C LYS A 183 -4.01 19.67 2.96
N ARG A 184 -2.71 19.95 3.07
CA ARG A 184 -1.84 19.49 4.17
C ARG A 184 -1.66 20.51 5.30
N ILE A 185 -1.82 21.81 5.04
CA ILE A 185 -1.69 22.95 5.98
C ILE A 185 -3.03 23.69 6.14
N GLY A 186 -3.85 23.71 5.10
CA GLY A 186 -5.08 24.49 4.99
C GLY A 186 -6.32 23.61 4.84
N ASP A 187 -6.36 22.45 5.52
CA ASP A 187 -7.63 21.77 5.69
C ASP A 187 -8.57 22.86 6.21
N ALA A 188 -9.60 23.20 5.45
CA ALA A 188 -10.50 24.28 5.82
C ALA A 188 -11.10 23.98 7.19
N ASP A 189 -11.13 22.71 7.60
CA ASP A 189 -11.45 22.27 8.94
C ASP A 189 -10.44 22.76 10.01
N PHE A 190 -9.12 22.79 9.76
CA PHE A 190 -8.10 23.27 10.71
C PHE A 190 -8.12 24.80 10.94
N TRP A 191 -8.35 25.59 9.88
CA TRP A 191 -8.46 27.05 9.99
C TRP A 191 -9.88 27.56 10.26
N ALA A 192 -10.93 26.89 9.77
CA ALA A 192 -12.31 27.16 10.21
C ALA A 192 -12.47 26.85 11.70
N LEU A 193 -11.70 25.90 12.25
CA LEU A 193 -11.66 25.64 13.69
C LEU A 193 -11.10 26.78 14.54
N ASN A 194 -10.23 27.63 13.99
CA ASN A 194 -9.72 28.80 14.71
C ASN A 194 -10.54 30.07 14.46
N ALA A 195 -11.22 30.20 13.30
CA ALA A 195 -12.05 31.36 12.99
C ALA A 195 -13.53 31.22 13.45
N LEU A 196 -14.13 30.02 13.39
CA LEU A 196 -15.51 29.74 13.86
C LEU A 196 -15.59 29.26 15.32
N ARG A 197 -14.46 29.26 16.04
CA ARG A 197 -14.33 28.77 17.42
C ARG A 197 -15.29 29.41 18.42
N TRP A 198 -15.94 30.52 18.04
CA TRP A 198 -16.86 31.29 18.86
C TRP A 198 -18.35 31.16 18.48
N PHE A 199 -18.73 30.54 17.34
CA PHE A 199 -20.10 30.73 16.81
C PHE A 199 -20.87 29.50 16.29
N THR A 200 -20.34 28.26 16.34
CA THR A 200 -21.16 27.05 16.03
C THR A 200 -20.91 25.85 16.95
N PRO A 201 -21.95 25.27 17.58
CA PRO A 201 -21.81 24.18 18.56
C PRO A 201 -21.38 22.82 17.96
N LEU A 202 -21.34 22.68 16.64
CA LEU A 202 -20.94 21.46 15.92
C LEU A 202 -19.42 21.35 15.67
N VAL A 203 -18.68 22.44 15.80
CA VAL A 203 -17.28 22.53 15.39
C VAL A 203 -16.32 22.01 16.48
N LEU A 204 -16.60 22.31 17.76
CA LEU A 204 -15.80 21.84 18.90
C LEU A 204 -15.67 20.30 18.99
N PRO A 205 -16.75 19.50 18.85
CA PRO A 205 -16.67 18.05 18.91
C PRO A 205 -15.79 17.45 17.80
N ARG A 206 -15.77 18.09 16.62
CA ARG A 206 -15.06 17.59 15.43
C ARG A 206 -13.55 17.79 15.52
N ALA A 207 -13.10 18.90 16.13
CA ALA A 207 -11.69 19.19 16.41
C ALA A 207 -11.05 18.17 17.36
N LEU A 208 -11.74 17.87 18.46
CA LEU A 208 -11.31 16.92 19.48
C LEU A 208 -11.18 15.50 18.93
N MET A 209 -11.93 15.19 17.86
CA MET A 209 -11.96 13.88 17.21
C MET A 209 -10.88 13.72 16.12
N PHE A 210 -10.17 14.78 15.72
CA PHE A 210 -9.20 14.72 14.61
C PHE A 210 -8.11 13.64 14.80
N PRO A 211 -7.44 13.53 15.97
CA PRO A 211 -6.47 12.48 16.19
C PRO A 211 -7.13 11.08 16.12
N ALA A 212 -8.31 10.92 16.73
CA ALA A 212 -9.04 9.66 16.73
C ALA A 212 -9.42 9.23 15.30
N ASN A 213 -9.87 10.17 14.47
CA ASN A 213 -10.20 9.92 13.06
C ASN A 213 -8.96 9.65 12.20
N TYR A 214 -7.83 10.31 12.50
CA TYR A 214 -6.55 10.04 11.83
C TYR A 214 -6.08 8.60 12.09
N PHE A 215 -5.97 8.21 13.36
CA PHE A 215 -5.62 6.83 13.74
C PHE A 215 -6.61 5.81 13.15
N LYS A 216 -7.90 6.11 13.23
CA LYS A 216 -8.95 5.24 12.70
C LYS A 216 -8.87 5.07 11.18
N ASN A 217 -8.58 6.11 10.41
CA ASN A 217 -8.68 6.04 8.95
C ASN A 217 -7.37 5.61 8.28
N TYR A 218 -6.22 6.09 8.76
CA TYR A 218 -4.93 5.86 8.10
C TYR A 218 -4.15 4.69 8.70
N GLN A 219 -4.33 4.40 9.99
CA GLN A 219 -3.72 3.25 10.65
C GLN A 219 -4.67 2.07 10.79
N ASP A 220 -5.99 2.25 10.66
CA ASP A 220 -6.94 1.13 10.65
C ASP A 220 -8.01 1.29 9.55
N PRO A 221 -7.65 1.24 8.26
CA PRO A 221 -8.60 1.45 7.17
C PRO A 221 -9.71 0.38 7.08
N THR A 222 -9.66 -0.67 7.90
CA THR A 222 -10.74 -1.64 8.11
C THR A 222 -11.85 -1.12 9.05
N ALA A 223 -11.58 -0.05 9.81
CA ALA A 223 -12.48 0.48 10.81
C ALA A 223 -13.80 0.98 10.20
N ARG A 224 -14.90 0.77 10.92
CA ARG A 224 -16.26 1.07 10.46
C ARG A 224 -16.40 2.51 9.97
N HIS A 225 -16.94 2.67 8.77
CA HIS A 225 -17.34 3.97 8.24
C HIS A 225 -18.49 4.54 9.09
N VAL A 226 -18.31 5.75 9.64
CA VAL A 226 -19.39 6.49 10.33
C VAL A 226 -19.59 7.80 9.57
N PRO A 227 -20.69 7.96 8.81
CA PRO A 227 -20.95 9.18 8.07
C PRO A 227 -20.89 10.41 8.96
N VAL A 228 -20.44 11.55 8.41
CA VAL A 228 -20.38 12.88 9.06
C VAL A 228 -19.37 13.00 10.21
N PHE A 229 -19.23 11.99 11.07
CA PHE A 229 -18.43 12.06 12.30
C PHE A 229 -17.07 11.35 12.22
N ALA A 230 -16.95 10.28 11.44
CA ALA A 230 -15.71 9.51 11.29
C ALA A 230 -15.71 8.70 9.97
N THR A 231 -15.65 9.42 8.86
CA THR A 231 -15.74 8.84 7.51
C THR A 231 -14.48 8.06 7.17
N ASN A 232 -14.61 6.76 6.93
CA ASN A 232 -13.57 5.91 6.36
C ASN A 232 -14.07 5.34 5.02
N ARG A 233 -13.65 5.93 3.90
CA ARG A 233 -14.10 5.48 2.57
C ARG A 233 -13.39 4.19 2.13
N GLU A 234 -12.18 3.93 2.63
CA GLU A 234 -11.42 2.70 2.34
C GLU A 234 -12.05 1.45 2.94
N ALA A 235 -12.82 1.58 4.02
CA ALA A 235 -13.50 0.45 4.64
C ALA A 235 -14.44 -0.30 3.67
N ALA A 236 -14.88 0.32 2.58
CA ALA A 236 -15.66 -0.35 1.55
C ALA A 236 -14.85 -1.42 0.79
N LEU A 237 -13.57 -1.15 0.52
CA LEU A 237 -12.64 -2.10 -0.12
C LEU A 237 -12.47 -3.34 0.77
N PHE A 238 -12.20 -3.16 2.06
CA PHE A 238 -12.02 -4.30 2.98
C PHE A 238 -13.31 -5.08 3.22
N ARG A 239 -14.47 -4.42 3.32
CA ARG A 239 -15.76 -5.12 3.40
C ARG A 239 -16.07 -5.95 2.16
N MET A 240 -15.66 -5.48 0.98
CA MET A 240 -15.82 -6.22 -0.26
C MET A 240 -14.96 -7.49 -0.24
N ILE A 241 -13.70 -7.38 0.16
CA ILE A 241 -12.78 -8.53 0.28
C ILE A 241 -13.28 -9.54 1.33
N GLU A 242 -13.74 -9.07 2.49
CA GLU A 242 -14.25 -9.94 3.56
C GLU A 242 -15.48 -10.76 3.13
N ARG A 243 -16.34 -10.17 2.31
CA ARG A 243 -17.56 -10.80 1.79
C ARG A 243 -17.30 -11.66 0.56
N PHE A 244 -16.14 -11.48 -0.08
CA PHE A 244 -15.78 -12.24 -1.26
C PHE A 244 -15.70 -13.72 -0.92
N ARG A 245 -16.18 -14.54 -1.85
CA ARG A 245 -16.10 -15.99 -1.81
C ARG A 245 -15.54 -16.47 -3.14
N PHE A 246 -14.60 -17.38 -3.04
CA PHE A 246 -14.08 -18.11 -4.19
C PHE A 246 -15.14 -19.11 -4.67
N ALA A 247 -14.97 -19.63 -5.89
CA ALA A 247 -15.91 -20.57 -6.50
C ALA A 247 -16.08 -21.86 -5.68
N ASP A 248 -15.04 -22.26 -4.94
CA ASP A 248 -15.03 -23.38 -3.99
C ASP A 248 -15.71 -23.08 -2.63
N GLY A 249 -16.21 -21.85 -2.44
CA GLY A 249 -16.86 -21.43 -1.20
C GLY A 249 -15.92 -20.90 -0.12
N HIS A 250 -14.60 -21.03 -0.31
CA HIS A 250 -13.61 -20.54 0.65
C HIS A 250 -13.50 -19.00 0.62
N ALA A 251 -12.89 -18.45 1.66
CA ALA A 251 -12.80 -17.02 1.93
C ALA A 251 -11.38 -16.59 2.32
N PHE A 252 -11.12 -15.30 2.22
CA PHE A 252 -9.95 -14.70 2.84
C PHE A 252 -10.06 -14.73 4.37
N ASP A 253 -8.97 -15.03 5.06
CA ASP A 253 -8.86 -15.00 6.51
C ASP A 253 -8.85 -13.54 7.04
N PHE A 254 -9.88 -13.18 7.82
CA PHE A 254 -10.01 -11.90 8.51
C PHE A 254 -9.82 -12.02 10.02
N ARG A 255 -9.32 -13.15 10.49
CA ARG A 255 -9.16 -13.47 11.91
C ARG A 255 -8.04 -12.65 12.54
N GLY A 256 -8.08 -12.62 13.86
CA GLY A 256 -7.04 -12.09 14.73
C GLY A 256 -7.15 -12.86 16.03
N SER A 257 -6.50 -14.01 16.09
CA SER A 257 -6.70 -15.00 17.15
C SER A 257 -5.60 -14.90 18.21
N PHE A 258 -5.93 -15.30 19.44
CA PHE A 258 -4.94 -15.37 20.51
C PHE A 258 -3.82 -16.35 20.14
N GLY A 259 -2.58 -16.04 20.55
CA GLY A 259 -1.43 -16.92 20.30
C GLY A 259 -0.92 -16.93 18.86
N ARG A 260 -1.51 -16.14 17.94
CA ARG A 260 -1.12 -16.05 16.51
C ARG A 260 -0.90 -14.63 16.02
N THR A 261 -1.10 -13.68 16.92
CA THR A 261 -0.84 -12.26 16.69
C THR A 261 0.12 -11.80 17.78
N ALA A 262 1.07 -10.95 17.44
CA ALA A 262 2.04 -10.44 18.43
C ALA A 262 1.37 -9.56 19.50
N ASN A 263 0.27 -8.87 19.17
CA ASN A 263 -0.26 -7.79 20.01
C ASN A 263 -1.78 -7.83 20.21
N ARG A 264 -2.58 -7.92 19.13
CA ARG A 264 -4.04 -7.71 19.23
C ARG A 264 -4.88 -8.64 18.35
N GLN A 265 -5.87 -9.23 19.01
CA GLN A 265 -6.89 -10.11 18.45
C GLN A 265 -8.03 -9.33 17.79
N ARG A 266 -7.82 -8.84 16.57
CA ARG A 266 -8.82 -8.07 15.80
C ARG A 266 -8.72 -8.38 14.32
N THR A 267 -9.68 -7.87 13.53
CA THR A 267 -9.72 -7.98 12.07
C THR A 267 -8.34 -7.92 11.42
N LEU A 268 -8.03 -8.94 10.61
CA LEU A 268 -6.76 -9.13 9.88
C LEU A 268 -5.50 -9.16 10.75
N GLY A 269 -5.64 -9.35 12.06
CA GLY A 269 -4.50 -9.38 13.00
C GLY A 269 -3.58 -10.58 12.78
N ASN A 270 -4.10 -11.66 12.19
CA ASN A 270 -3.36 -12.87 11.84
C ASN A 270 -2.41 -12.67 10.65
N SER A 271 -2.75 -11.79 9.71
CA SER A 271 -1.98 -11.54 8.48
C SER A 271 -1.28 -10.19 8.44
N ASN A 272 -1.64 -9.25 9.32
CA ASN A 272 -1.07 -7.90 9.34
C ASN A 272 -0.84 -7.44 10.78
N GLU A 273 0.38 -7.00 11.08
CA GLU A 273 0.75 -6.65 12.45
C GLU A 273 -0.11 -5.50 12.98
N ARG A 274 -0.76 -5.73 14.13
CA ARG A 274 -1.52 -4.69 14.84
C ARG A 274 -0.68 -4.03 15.91
N GLY A 275 -0.78 -2.71 16.00
CA GLY A 275 -0.27 -1.91 17.10
C GLY A 275 -1.37 -1.58 18.13
N PRO A 276 -1.04 -0.77 19.15
CA PRO A 276 -2.03 -0.32 20.15
C PRO A 276 -3.19 0.48 19.55
N LYS A 277 -2.97 1.18 18.42
CA LYS A 277 -3.95 2.04 17.74
C LYS A 277 -4.00 1.76 16.24
N GLY A 278 -4.47 0.56 15.86
CA GLY A 278 -4.63 0.15 14.46
C GLY A 278 -3.59 -0.89 14.04
N PHE A 279 -3.20 -0.87 12.77
CA PHE A 279 -2.09 -1.63 12.21
C PHE A 279 -0.77 -0.87 12.38
N LYS A 280 0.34 -1.60 12.46
CA LYS A 280 1.65 -0.97 12.34
C LYS A 280 1.79 -0.34 10.94
N PRO A 281 2.20 0.93 10.84
CA PRO A 281 2.41 1.58 9.54
C PRO A 281 3.54 0.92 8.75
N THR A 282 3.37 0.87 7.44
CA THR A 282 4.38 0.36 6.50
C THR A 282 5.08 1.50 5.80
N PHE A 283 4.40 2.62 5.56
CA PHE A 283 4.98 3.81 4.94
C PHE A 283 5.12 4.95 5.94
N THR A 284 6.23 5.69 5.86
CA THR A 284 6.49 6.88 6.69
C THR A 284 7.11 8.00 5.85
N PHE A 285 6.53 9.19 5.88
CA PHE A 285 7.15 10.37 5.26
C PHE A 285 8.44 10.76 5.98
N ARG A 286 9.41 11.35 5.25
CA ARG A 286 10.67 11.88 5.81
C ARG A 286 10.50 12.87 6.98
N ARG A 287 9.36 13.54 7.07
CA ARG A 287 8.95 14.34 8.24
C ARG A 287 7.61 13.81 8.73
N ASP A 288 7.62 13.03 9.80
CA ASP A 288 6.44 12.38 10.37
C ASP A 288 5.94 13.05 11.66
N TYR A 289 6.39 14.28 11.95
CA TYR A 289 5.96 15.11 13.08
C TYR A 289 5.89 14.33 14.41
N GLY A 290 6.93 13.56 14.74
CA GLY A 290 6.99 12.79 15.98
C GLY A 290 6.08 11.54 15.98
N GLY A 291 5.69 11.06 14.80
CA GLY A 291 4.84 9.89 14.60
C GLY A 291 3.34 10.13 14.73
N LEU A 292 2.90 11.39 14.88
CA LEU A 292 1.49 11.76 14.99
C LEU A 292 0.81 11.90 13.63
N VAL A 293 1.54 12.30 12.59
CA VAL A 293 1.04 12.51 11.22
C VAL A 293 2.11 12.09 10.22
N GLY A 294 1.72 11.39 9.17
CA GLY A 294 2.62 11.01 8.08
C GLY A 294 3.05 9.54 8.09
N ARG A 295 2.33 8.69 8.82
CA ARG A 295 2.53 7.23 8.85
C ARG A 295 1.28 6.53 8.36
N PHE A 296 1.43 5.61 7.42
CA PHE A 296 0.32 4.97 6.73
C PHE A 296 0.50 3.46 6.67
N LYS A 297 -0.61 2.72 6.78
CA LYS A 297 -0.64 1.30 6.45
C LYS A 297 -1.11 1.15 5.01
N LEU A 298 -0.17 0.87 4.11
CA LEU A 298 -0.41 0.79 2.66
C LEU A 298 -0.26 -0.63 2.11
N ASP A 299 0.68 -1.40 2.66
CA ASP A 299 1.01 -2.75 2.19
C ASP A 299 0.25 -3.80 2.97
N TRP A 300 -0.38 -4.76 2.30
CA TRP A 300 -1.25 -5.75 2.95
C TRP A 300 -0.90 -7.18 2.56
N PHE A 301 -1.21 -8.12 3.44
CA PHE A 301 -1.40 -9.53 3.11
C PHE A 301 -2.85 -9.94 3.37
N LEU A 302 -3.46 -10.58 2.38
CA LEU A 302 -4.79 -11.17 2.39
C LEU A 302 -4.62 -12.62 1.96
N ILE A 303 -4.90 -13.54 2.87
CA ILE A 303 -4.60 -14.96 2.68
C ILE A 303 -5.91 -15.72 2.58
N LYS A 304 -6.06 -16.56 1.56
CA LYS A 304 -7.14 -17.55 1.45
C LYS A 304 -6.58 -18.90 1.90
N PRO A 305 -6.84 -19.34 3.14
CA PRO A 305 -6.67 -20.73 3.55
C PRO A 305 -7.92 -21.54 3.18
N LEU A 306 -8.01 -22.79 3.66
CA LEU A 306 -9.19 -23.64 3.48
C LEU A 306 -10.26 -23.34 4.54
N VAL A 307 -10.85 -22.13 4.50
CA VAL A 307 -11.91 -21.70 5.42
C VAL A 307 -13.05 -21.03 4.68
N ASP A 308 -14.30 -21.28 5.08
CA ASP A 308 -15.50 -20.74 4.43
C ASP A 308 -15.98 -19.44 5.10
N ASP A 309 -15.87 -19.38 6.43
CA ASP A 309 -16.14 -18.19 7.21
C ASP A 309 -14.82 -17.43 7.49
N PRO A 310 -14.67 -16.20 6.98
CA PRO A 310 -13.46 -15.38 7.15
C PRO A 310 -13.16 -15.05 8.62
N ARG A 311 -14.08 -15.31 9.55
CA ARG A 311 -13.92 -15.03 10.98
C ARG A 311 -14.07 -16.24 11.89
N GLU A 312 -14.11 -17.45 11.34
CA GLU A 312 -14.31 -18.68 12.13
C GLU A 312 -13.22 -18.85 13.20
N PRO A 313 -13.53 -18.73 14.51
CA PRO A 313 -12.50 -18.74 15.55
C PRO A 313 -11.63 -20.00 15.56
N ASP A 314 -12.25 -21.15 15.29
CA ASP A 314 -11.66 -22.49 15.32
C ASP A 314 -11.58 -23.15 13.93
N GLY A 315 -11.66 -22.35 12.86
CA GLY A 315 -11.54 -22.82 11.48
C GLY A 315 -10.14 -23.37 11.17
N SER A 316 -9.98 -23.98 9.98
CA SER A 316 -8.72 -24.63 9.58
C SER A 316 -7.49 -23.74 9.78
N GLU A 317 -6.40 -24.38 10.24
CA GLU A 317 -5.09 -23.76 10.41
C GLU A 317 -4.13 -24.03 9.28
N TRP A 318 -4.51 -24.95 8.40
CA TRP A 318 -3.68 -25.28 7.27
C TRP A 318 -3.62 -24.06 6.34
N PHE A 319 -2.42 -23.51 6.17
CA PHE A 319 -2.15 -22.30 5.41
C PHE A 319 -2.76 -21.00 5.99
N ALA A 320 -3.30 -21.02 7.21
CA ALA A 320 -3.82 -19.83 7.86
C ALA A 320 -2.67 -18.89 8.31
N PRO A 321 -2.80 -17.56 8.17
CA PRO A 321 -1.71 -16.65 8.47
C PRO A 321 -1.44 -16.49 9.96
N HIS A 322 -0.18 -16.58 10.38
CA HIS A 322 0.25 -16.33 11.76
C HIS A 322 1.43 -15.35 11.82
N PHE A 323 1.61 -14.77 13.02
CA PHE A 323 2.78 -13.99 13.42
C PHE A 323 3.23 -12.91 12.42
N PRO A 324 2.33 -12.02 12.00
CA PRO A 324 2.71 -10.99 11.05
C PRO A 324 3.62 -9.97 11.74
N VAL A 325 4.73 -9.61 11.09
CA VAL A 325 5.70 -8.63 11.59
C VAL A 325 5.94 -7.56 10.54
N THR A 326 5.77 -6.30 10.93
CA THR A 326 6.21 -5.14 10.14
C THR A 326 7.62 -4.77 10.59
N MET A 327 8.60 -4.96 9.69
CA MET A 327 10.03 -4.85 9.97
C MET A 327 10.52 -3.40 9.98
N SER A 328 9.84 -2.51 10.71
CA SER A 328 10.17 -1.08 10.78
C SER A 328 11.56 -0.82 11.36
N GLU A 329 12.02 -1.66 12.29
CA GLU A 329 13.35 -1.54 12.90
C GLU A 329 14.45 -1.80 11.87
N ILE A 330 14.33 -2.88 11.09
CA ILE A 330 15.25 -3.17 9.98
C ILE A 330 15.22 -2.04 8.96
N ASN A 331 14.01 -1.57 8.62
CA ASN A 331 13.88 -0.47 7.67
C ASN A 331 14.56 0.81 8.18
N GLY A 332 14.55 1.06 9.48
CA GLY A 332 15.15 2.23 10.13
C GLY A 332 16.64 2.13 10.47
N VAL A 333 17.34 1.05 10.09
CA VAL A 333 18.79 0.88 10.38
C VAL A 333 19.63 1.99 9.74
N LEU A 334 19.20 2.50 8.58
CA LEU A 334 19.84 3.64 7.92
C LEU A 334 19.07 4.93 8.22
N PRO A 335 19.74 6.09 8.37
CA PRO A 335 19.06 7.38 8.55
C PRO A 335 18.05 7.73 7.45
N SER A 336 18.27 7.25 6.23
CA SER A 336 17.37 7.44 5.09
C SER A 336 16.23 6.41 5.00
N GLY A 337 16.29 5.36 5.82
CA GLY A 337 15.56 4.11 5.60
C GLY A 337 16.24 3.21 4.56
N LEU A 338 15.99 1.89 4.63
CA LEU A 338 16.33 0.94 3.56
C LEU A 338 15.36 1.06 2.37
N SER A 339 14.11 1.37 2.67
CA SER A 339 12.98 1.53 1.75
C SER A 339 12.01 2.56 2.34
N ASP A 340 11.25 3.24 1.49
CA ASP A 340 10.14 4.10 1.93
C ASP A 340 8.97 3.30 2.52
N HIS A 341 8.89 2.01 2.18
CA HIS A 341 8.00 1.02 2.77
C HIS A 341 8.77 0.00 3.64
N ALA A 342 8.28 -0.26 4.84
CA ALA A 342 8.79 -1.30 5.74
C ALA A 342 8.32 -2.69 5.27
N PRO A 343 9.22 -3.68 5.14
CA PRO A 343 8.86 -5.04 4.79
C PRO A 343 7.88 -5.67 5.79
N ILE A 344 7.03 -6.58 5.31
CA ILE A 344 6.14 -7.39 6.15
C ILE A 344 6.49 -8.87 5.95
N THR A 345 6.52 -9.63 7.04
CA THR A 345 6.56 -11.09 7.02
C THR A 345 5.27 -11.65 7.61
N VAL A 346 4.81 -12.80 7.11
CA VAL A 346 3.67 -13.57 7.61
C VAL A 346 4.00 -15.04 7.48
N ASP A 347 3.74 -15.81 8.52
CA ASP A 347 3.98 -17.25 8.53
C ASP A 347 2.74 -18.00 8.06
N LEU A 348 2.91 -18.96 7.14
CA LEU A 348 1.85 -19.79 6.58
C LEU A 348 2.19 -21.26 6.86
N PRO A 349 1.49 -21.94 7.78
CA PRO A 349 1.74 -23.35 8.07
C PRO A 349 1.48 -24.19 6.82
N LEU A 350 2.51 -24.87 6.34
CA LEU A 350 2.39 -25.76 5.19
C LEU A 350 1.82 -27.13 5.56
N VAL A 351 1.73 -27.49 6.84
CA VAL A 351 1.10 -28.74 7.30
C VAL A 351 0.03 -28.43 8.32
N GLU A 352 -0.99 -29.28 8.42
CA GLU A 352 -2.03 -29.11 9.43
C GLU A 352 -1.41 -29.29 10.83
N MET A 353 -1.51 -28.27 11.69
CA MET A 353 -0.88 -28.31 13.02
C MET A 353 -1.46 -29.39 13.94
N ARG A 354 -2.60 -30.02 13.60
CA ARG A 354 -3.14 -31.17 14.34
C ARG A 354 -2.26 -32.42 14.23
N ASP A 355 -1.46 -32.53 13.17
CA ASP A 355 -0.52 -33.64 12.95
C ASP A 355 0.83 -33.42 13.65
N LEU A 356 1.10 -32.19 14.08
CA LEU A 356 2.23 -31.84 14.93
C LEU A 356 1.74 -31.89 16.37
N GLY A 357 1.86 -33.06 17.03
CA GLY A 357 1.48 -33.24 18.44
C GLY A 357 1.89 -32.03 19.30
N ALA A 358 1.02 -31.65 20.25
CA ALA A 358 1.11 -30.41 21.01
C ALA A 358 2.56 -30.04 21.37
N PRO A 359 3.01 -28.80 21.07
CA PRO A 359 4.36 -28.40 21.44
C PRO A 359 4.53 -28.57 22.95
N PRO A 360 5.69 -29.07 23.42
CA PRO A 360 5.93 -29.20 24.84
C PRO A 360 5.74 -27.82 25.47
N LEU A 361 4.82 -27.75 26.43
CA LEU A 361 4.60 -26.58 27.26
C LEU A 361 5.96 -26.16 27.81
N LEU A 362 6.51 -25.05 27.31
CA LEU A 362 7.64 -24.41 27.95
C LEU A 362 7.14 -23.95 29.32
N SER A 363 7.49 -24.74 30.34
CA SER A 363 7.33 -24.38 31.74
C SER A 363 8.02 -23.04 31.97
N ARG A 364 7.26 -22.10 32.54
CA ARG A 364 7.67 -20.72 32.85
C ARG A 364 8.95 -20.63 33.66
#